data_AF-A0AA51U473-F1
#
_entry.id   AF-A0AA51U473-F1
#
_cell.length_a   1.000
_cell.length_b   1.000
_cell.length_c   1.000
_cell.angle_alpha   90.00
_cell.angle_beta   90.00
_cell.angle_gamma   90.00
#
_symmetry.space_group_name_H-M   'P 1'
#
loop_
_entity.id
_entity.type
_entity.pdbx_description
1 polymer ?
#
loop_
_entity_poly.entity_id
_entity_poly.type
_entity_poly.pdbx_seq_one_letter_code
_entity_poly.pdbx_strand_id
1 'polypeptide(L)'
;MARAQSRAWQRMLSGRRLDLLDPSPLDVELSDIAHGLARVARWNGQTKGDYAFSVAQHSVLVFEIASAMEPEMDDRGRLYALLHDAPEYVMGDIISPFKAAMGGNYREVEARLLGAIHVRFGLPAIAPAALGKLIKRADREAAFFEAVNLAGFSPDEARKFFGEPTLAGFDLPGFDRLIRPWPTQQAHDQFVAVFESLSA
;
A
#
# COMPACT_ATOMS: atom_id res chain seq x y z
N MET A 1 36.18 -1.09 17.56
CA MET A 1 36.10 -0.32 16.29
C MET A 1 34.65 -0.32 15.86
N ALA A 2 33.98 0.83 15.87
CA ALA A 2 32.62 0.95 15.37
C ALA A 2 32.64 0.63 13.87
N ARG A 3 31.97 -0.45 13.47
CA ARG A 3 31.70 -0.75 12.07
C ARG A 3 31.06 0.51 11.49
N ALA A 4 31.64 1.13 10.48
CA ALA A 4 30.99 2.23 9.78
C ALA A 4 29.60 1.74 9.37
N GLN A 5 28.56 2.24 10.03
CA GLN A 5 27.18 1.86 9.72
C GLN A 5 26.96 2.23 8.26
N SER A 6 26.79 1.21 7.41
CA SER A 6 26.43 1.41 6.01
C SER A 6 25.22 2.34 5.97
N ARG A 7 25.34 3.50 5.29
CA ARG A 7 24.25 4.46 5.16
C ARG A 7 23.05 3.77 4.50
N ALA A 8 22.04 3.45 5.30
CA ALA A 8 20.77 2.90 4.84
C ALA A 8 19.64 3.80 5.35
N TRP A 9 19.67 5.09 5.01
CA TRP A 9 18.61 6.03 5.40
C TRP A 9 18.12 6.84 4.20
N GLN A 10 16.82 7.15 4.19
CA GLN A 10 16.19 8.04 3.22
C GLN A 10 15.94 9.42 3.86
N ARG A 11 16.29 10.50 3.16
CA ARG A 11 15.90 11.87 3.53
C ARG A 11 14.50 12.14 3.01
N MET A 12 13.65 12.70 3.86
CA MET A 12 12.31 13.17 3.45
C MET A 12 12.33 14.67 3.14
N LEU A 13 11.35 15.13 2.36
CA LEU A 13 11.19 16.56 2.05
C LEU A 13 10.85 17.40 3.29
N SER A 14 10.21 16.80 4.30
CA SER A 14 9.99 17.39 5.63
C SER A 14 11.30 17.73 6.37
N GLY A 15 12.43 17.20 5.91
CA GLY A 15 13.72 17.34 6.59
C GLY A 15 14.03 16.19 7.56
N ARG A 16 13.12 15.24 7.75
CA ARG A 16 13.36 14.02 8.55
C ARG A 16 14.24 13.01 7.82
N ARG A 17 14.75 12.01 8.55
CA ARG A 17 15.45 10.85 7.98
C ARG A 17 14.90 9.59 8.61
N LEU A 18 14.68 8.57 7.80
CA LEU A 18 14.30 7.24 8.28
C LEU A 18 15.44 6.27 8.02
N ASP A 19 15.88 5.54 9.05
CA ASP A 19 16.75 4.38 8.90
C ASP A 19 15.92 3.19 8.36
N LEU A 20 16.38 2.60 7.27
CA LEU A 20 15.67 1.52 6.57
C LEU A 20 15.89 0.16 7.22
N LEU A 21 16.98 -0.02 7.98
CA LEU A 21 17.32 -1.30 8.62
C LEU A 21 16.81 -1.39 10.06
N ASP A 22 16.70 -0.23 10.72
CA ASP A 22 16.19 -0.08 12.09
C ASP A 22 15.28 1.16 12.22
N PRO A 23 14.08 1.14 11.60
CA PRO A 23 13.21 2.30 11.54
C PRO A 23 12.62 2.66 12.91
N SER A 24 12.83 3.91 13.33
CA SER A 24 12.17 4.48 14.49
C SER A 24 10.75 4.93 14.15
N PRO A 25 9.71 4.53 14.92
CA PRO A 25 8.36 5.05 14.74
C PRO A 25 8.31 6.57 14.80
N LEU A 26 9.15 7.20 15.64
CA LEU A 26 9.18 8.65 15.81
C LEU A 26 9.63 9.41 14.55
N ASP A 27 10.25 8.73 13.60
CA ASP A 27 10.72 9.30 12.33
C ASP A 27 9.76 9.13 11.16
N VAL A 28 8.62 8.47 11.40
CA VAL A 28 7.54 8.29 10.43
C VAL A 28 6.55 9.46 10.55
N GLU A 29 6.17 10.03 9.42
CA GLU A 29 5.14 11.07 9.33
C GLU A 29 4.17 10.78 8.18
N LEU A 30 2.88 11.05 8.38
CA LEU A 30 1.85 10.81 7.38
C LEU A 30 2.13 11.58 6.08
N SER A 31 2.57 12.84 6.18
CA SER A 31 2.86 13.70 5.04
C SER A 31 3.97 13.14 4.16
N ASP A 32 4.99 12.52 4.76
CA ASP A 32 6.10 11.90 4.02
C ASP A 32 5.64 10.60 3.32
N ILE A 33 4.82 9.79 4.00
CA ILE A 33 4.22 8.57 3.41
C ILE A 33 3.33 8.94 2.23
N ALA A 34 2.33 9.81 2.44
CA ALA A 34 1.38 10.22 1.42
C ALA A 34 2.09 10.83 0.20
N HIS A 35 3.13 11.65 0.43
CA HIS A 35 3.91 12.25 -0.65
C HIS A 35 4.63 11.20 -1.50
N GLY A 36 5.27 10.22 -0.85
CA GLY A 36 5.98 9.13 -1.53
C GLY A 36 5.02 8.22 -2.28
N LEU A 37 4.02 7.67 -1.60
CA LEU A 37 3.08 6.71 -2.19
C LEU A 37 2.29 7.28 -3.38
N ALA A 38 1.97 8.58 -3.38
CA ALA A 38 1.28 9.22 -4.49
C ALA A 38 2.13 9.35 -5.77
N ARG A 39 3.43 9.08 -5.68
CA ARG A 39 4.41 9.16 -6.79
C ARG A 39 4.98 7.82 -7.18
N VAL A 40 4.96 6.82 -6.30
CA VAL A 40 5.37 5.46 -6.62
C VAL A 40 4.31 4.85 -7.54
N ALA A 41 4.70 4.53 -8.77
CA ALA A 41 3.82 3.90 -9.75
C ALA A 41 3.81 2.38 -9.56
N ARG A 42 2.62 1.79 -9.62
CA ARG A 42 2.46 0.33 -9.70
C ARG A 42 2.63 -0.18 -11.12
N TRP A 43 2.74 -1.51 -11.25
CA TRP A 43 2.86 -2.20 -12.55
C TRP A 43 4.06 -1.70 -13.37
N ASN A 44 5.10 -1.19 -12.72
CA ASN A 44 6.23 -0.51 -13.37
C ASN A 44 5.79 0.59 -14.36
N GLY A 45 4.64 1.23 -14.11
CA GLY A 45 4.08 2.26 -14.98
C GLY A 45 3.41 1.75 -16.27
N GLN A 46 3.31 0.44 -16.47
CA GLN A 46 2.63 -0.16 -17.64
C GLN A 46 1.11 -0.16 -17.46
N THR A 47 0.52 1.03 -17.31
CA THR A 47 -0.93 1.21 -17.12
C THR A 47 -1.52 2.13 -18.17
N LYS A 48 -2.75 1.84 -18.62
CA LYS A 48 -3.53 2.75 -19.47
C LYS A 48 -3.94 4.00 -18.71
N GLY A 49 -3.94 5.15 -19.38
CA GLY A 49 -4.36 6.45 -18.84
C GLY A 49 -3.26 7.50 -18.88
N ASP A 50 -3.63 8.77 -18.61
CA ASP A 50 -2.70 9.90 -18.68
C ASP A 50 -1.80 10.02 -17.44
N TYR A 51 -2.19 9.37 -16.34
CA TYR A 51 -1.48 9.38 -15.06
C TYR A 51 -1.06 7.97 -14.66
N ALA A 52 0.01 7.86 -13.87
CA ALA A 52 0.41 6.58 -13.30
C ALA A 52 -0.60 6.13 -12.23
N PHE A 53 -0.90 4.83 -12.19
CA PHE A 53 -1.65 4.26 -11.07
C PHE A 53 -0.72 4.14 -9.85
N SER A 54 -0.92 4.99 -8.85
CA SER A 54 -0.01 5.14 -7.72
C SER A 54 -0.27 4.14 -6.58
N VAL A 55 0.74 3.88 -5.76
CA VAL A 55 0.57 3.06 -4.53
C VAL A 55 -0.44 3.70 -3.59
N ALA A 56 -0.49 5.03 -3.46
CA ALA A 56 -1.50 5.69 -2.65
C ALA A 56 -2.94 5.37 -3.12
N GLN A 57 -3.17 5.40 -4.43
CA GLN A 57 -4.47 5.05 -5.00
C GLN A 57 -4.80 3.56 -4.80
N HIS A 58 -3.82 2.67 -4.97
CA HIS A 58 -3.96 1.26 -4.64
C HIS A 58 -4.35 1.04 -3.18
N SER A 59 -3.67 1.69 -2.24
CA SER A 59 -3.97 1.60 -0.82
C SER A 59 -5.40 2.02 -0.50
N VAL A 60 -5.91 3.07 -1.15
CA VAL A 60 -7.33 3.47 -1.02
C VAL A 60 -8.26 2.40 -1.61
N LEU A 61 -7.95 1.85 -2.79
CA LEU A 61 -8.75 0.77 -3.38
C LEU A 61 -8.80 -0.48 -2.49
N VAL A 62 -7.66 -0.87 -1.89
CA VAL A 62 -7.60 -2.00 -0.94
C VAL A 62 -8.40 -1.71 0.32
N PHE A 63 -8.33 -0.48 0.85
CA PHE A 63 -9.16 -0.05 1.98
C PHE A 63 -10.66 -0.19 1.67
N GLU A 64 -11.12 0.28 0.51
CA GLU A 64 -12.53 0.18 0.10
C GLU A 64 -12.98 -1.28 -0.05
N ILE A 65 -12.14 -2.12 -0.69
CA ILE A 65 -12.41 -3.55 -0.85
C ILE A 65 -12.47 -4.26 0.50
N ALA A 66 -11.50 -4.01 1.40
CA ALA A 66 -11.46 -4.63 2.72
C ALA A 66 -12.68 -4.23 3.56
N SER A 67 -13.09 -2.97 3.49
CA SER A 67 -14.27 -2.45 4.19
C SER A 67 -15.57 -3.03 3.65
N ALA A 68 -15.67 -3.25 2.33
CA ALA A 68 -16.81 -3.92 1.71
C ALA A 68 -16.88 -5.42 2.06
N MET A 69 -15.72 -6.09 2.17
CA MET A 69 -15.65 -7.50 2.58
C MET A 69 -16.03 -7.73 4.04
N GLU A 70 -15.77 -6.76 4.92
CA GLU A 70 -16.04 -6.85 6.36
C GLU A 70 -16.61 -5.50 6.86
N PRO A 71 -17.93 -5.27 6.70
CA PRO A 71 -18.56 -4.01 7.07
C PRO A 71 -18.40 -3.64 8.56
N GLU A 72 -18.33 -4.66 9.43
CA GLU A 72 -18.20 -4.52 10.88
C GLU A 72 -16.74 -4.30 11.33
N MET A 73 -15.79 -4.19 10.40
CA MET A 73 -14.40 -3.88 10.70
C MET A 73 -14.29 -2.51 11.37
N ASP A 74 -13.62 -2.46 12.51
CA ASP A 74 -13.36 -1.22 13.23
C ASP A 74 -12.34 -0.32 12.49
N ASP A 75 -12.27 0.95 12.89
CA ASP A 75 -11.39 1.92 12.22
C ASP A 75 -9.91 1.56 12.32
N ARG A 76 -9.50 0.83 13.37
CA ARG A 76 -8.14 0.28 13.48
C ARG A 76 -7.88 -0.77 12.41
N GLY A 77 -8.81 -1.69 12.20
CA GLY A 77 -8.74 -2.70 11.15
C GLY A 77 -8.64 -2.07 9.77
N ARG A 78 -9.46 -1.04 9.53
CA ARG A 78 -9.46 -0.27 8.30
C ARG A 78 -8.16 0.50 8.08
N LEU A 79 -7.58 1.04 9.15
CA LEU A 79 -6.30 1.73 9.10
C LEU A 79 -5.15 0.78 8.74
N TYR A 80 -5.16 -0.46 9.22
CA TYR A 80 -4.21 -1.49 8.75
C TYR A 80 -4.34 -1.75 7.24
N ALA A 81 -5.57 -1.78 6.71
CA ALA A 81 -5.80 -1.97 5.28
C ALA A 81 -5.24 -0.80 4.45
N LEU A 82 -5.47 0.44 4.89
CA LEU A 82 -4.92 1.63 4.22
C LEU A 82 -3.38 1.66 4.25
N LEU A 83 -2.77 1.25 5.36
CA LEU A 83 -1.31 1.35 5.57
C LEU A 83 -0.50 0.13 5.10
N HIS A 84 -1.14 -0.90 4.52
CA HIS A 84 -0.47 -2.18 4.26
C HIS A 84 0.77 -2.07 3.36
N ASP A 85 0.73 -1.18 2.36
CA ASP A 85 1.84 -0.89 1.43
C ASP A 85 2.57 0.41 1.79
N ALA A 86 2.31 1.00 2.96
CA ALA A 86 2.99 2.20 3.40
C ALA A 86 4.54 2.12 3.38
N PRO A 87 5.21 0.98 3.66
CA PRO A 87 6.66 0.87 3.52
C PRO A 87 7.22 1.23 2.13
N GLU A 88 6.41 1.17 1.08
CA GLU A 88 6.87 1.45 -0.30
C GLU A 88 7.24 2.91 -0.52
N TYR A 89 6.87 3.83 0.37
CA TYR A 89 7.33 5.23 0.30
C TYR A 89 8.86 5.39 0.45
N VAL A 90 9.53 4.38 1.00
CA VAL A 90 10.99 4.32 1.14
C VAL A 90 11.65 3.17 0.38
N MET A 91 10.91 2.09 0.10
CA MET A 91 11.44 0.93 -0.62
C MET A 91 11.17 0.98 -2.13
N GLY A 92 10.16 1.75 -2.56
CA GLY A 92 9.56 1.63 -3.89
C GLY A 92 8.61 0.43 -4.00
N ASP A 93 7.79 0.44 -5.05
CA ASP A 93 6.98 -0.72 -5.44
C ASP A 93 7.86 -1.73 -6.17
N ILE A 94 7.77 -2.98 -5.76
CA ILE A 94 8.51 -4.08 -6.36
C ILE A 94 7.53 -5.18 -6.72
N ILE A 95 7.45 -5.50 -8.01
CA ILE A 95 6.55 -6.55 -8.48
C ILE A 95 6.77 -7.88 -7.76
N SER A 96 5.66 -8.54 -7.40
CA SER A 96 5.65 -9.80 -6.64
C SER A 96 6.64 -10.88 -7.15
N PRO A 97 6.82 -11.10 -8.47
CA PRO A 97 7.79 -12.08 -8.97
C PRO A 97 9.23 -11.74 -8.57
N PHE A 98 9.59 -10.46 -8.51
CA PHE A 98 10.93 -10.03 -8.11
C PHE A 98 11.11 -10.09 -6.59
N LYS A 99 10.09 -9.71 -5.80
CA LYS A 99 10.08 -9.92 -4.33
C LYS A 99 10.34 -11.39 -3.97
N ALA A 100 9.83 -12.35 -4.76
CA ALA A 100 10.09 -13.78 -4.57
C ALA A 100 11.53 -14.20 -4.87
N ALA A 101 12.21 -13.52 -5.80
CA ALA A 101 13.59 -13.81 -6.21
C ALA A 101 14.65 -13.17 -5.29
N MET A 102 14.36 -12.02 -4.67
CA MET A 102 15.35 -11.26 -3.86
C MET A 102 15.74 -11.94 -2.53
N GLY A 103 14.88 -12.79 -1.96
CA GLY A 103 15.18 -13.55 -0.73
C GLY A 103 15.28 -12.75 0.59
N GLY A 104 15.17 -13.49 1.70
CA GLY A 104 15.50 -13.14 3.10
C GLY A 104 15.30 -11.69 3.55
N ASN A 105 16.39 -10.91 3.52
CA ASN A 105 16.52 -9.62 4.20
C ASN A 105 15.45 -8.60 3.78
N TYR A 106 14.94 -8.66 2.55
CA TYR A 106 13.91 -7.73 2.09
C TYR A 106 12.62 -7.82 2.91
N ARG A 107 12.14 -9.04 3.18
CA ARG A 107 10.89 -9.25 3.95
C ARG A 107 11.03 -8.82 5.40
N GLU A 108 12.20 -9.02 5.99
CA GLU A 108 12.47 -8.58 7.36
C GLU A 108 12.50 -7.05 7.46
N VAL A 109 13.12 -6.37 6.48
CA VAL A 109 13.13 -4.90 6.38
C VAL A 109 11.72 -4.35 6.17
N GLU A 110 10.96 -4.91 5.21
CA GLU A 110 9.56 -4.54 4.94
C GLU A 110 8.70 -4.69 6.20
N ALA A 111 8.83 -5.81 6.93
CA ALA A 111 8.09 -6.04 8.17
C ALA A 111 8.47 -5.07 9.30
N ARG A 112 9.76 -4.70 9.44
CA ARG A 112 10.20 -3.71 10.43
C ARG A 112 9.66 -2.32 10.12
N LEU A 113 9.71 -1.91 8.85
CA LEU A 113 9.16 -0.64 8.39
C LEU A 113 7.65 -0.57 8.65
N LEU A 114 6.92 -1.62 8.25
CA LEU A 114 5.48 -1.69 8.49
C LEU A 114 5.14 -1.64 9.97
N GLY A 115 5.89 -2.37 10.81
CA GLY A 115 5.73 -2.33 12.26
C GLY A 115 5.98 -0.95 12.87
N ALA A 116 7.02 -0.23 12.41
CA ALA A 116 7.30 1.13 12.87
C ALA A 116 6.19 2.11 12.46
N ILE A 117 5.65 1.96 11.24
CA ILE A 117 4.52 2.75 10.73
C ILE A 117 3.26 2.49 11.57
N HIS A 118 2.93 1.24 11.86
CA HIS A 118 1.80 0.91 12.73
C HIS A 118 1.93 1.54 14.11
N VAL A 119 3.08 1.40 14.76
CA VAL A 119 3.33 1.96 16.09
C VAL A 119 3.22 3.50 16.07
N ARG A 120 3.71 4.16 15.02
CA ARG A 120 3.60 5.62 14.87
C ARG A 120 2.15 6.10 14.86
N PHE A 121 1.23 5.28 14.37
CA PHE A 121 -0.19 5.60 14.26
C PHE A 121 -1.06 4.88 15.31
N GLY A 122 -0.46 4.47 16.43
CA GLY A 122 -1.20 3.92 17.58
C GLY A 122 -1.72 2.50 17.39
N LEU A 123 -1.25 1.79 16.37
CA LEU A 123 -1.56 0.38 16.12
C LEU A 123 -0.47 -0.53 16.73
N PRO A 124 -0.82 -1.76 17.15
CA PRO A 124 0.17 -2.80 17.37
C PRO A 124 1.08 -3.00 16.14
N ALA A 125 2.37 -3.25 16.34
CA ALA A 125 3.32 -3.42 15.23
C ALA A 125 2.90 -4.52 14.24
N ILE A 126 2.24 -5.58 14.73
CA ILE A 126 1.79 -6.72 13.94
C ILE A 126 0.27 -6.77 13.99
N ALA A 127 -0.35 -6.74 12.81
CA ALA A 127 -1.79 -6.90 12.67
C ALA A 127 -2.26 -8.28 13.15
N PRO A 128 -3.47 -8.41 13.74
CA PRO A 128 -4.06 -9.70 14.03
C PRO A 128 -4.09 -10.61 12.79
N ALA A 129 -3.78 -11.90 12.95
CA ALA A 129 -3.60 -12.82 11.82
C ALA A 129 -4.84 -12.94 10.91
N ALA A 130 -6.05 -12.86 11.48
CA ALA A 130 -7.29 -12.87 10.71
C ALA A 130 -7.43 -11.62 9.84
N LEU A 131 -7.13 -10.44 10.39
CA LEU A 131 -7.12 -9.17 9.67
C LEU A 131 -6.05 -9.15 8.57
N GLY A 132 -4.84 -9.64 8.85
CA GLY A 132 -3.79 -9.74 7.84
C GLY A 132 -4.19 -10.62 6.64
N LYS A 133 -4.93 -11.72 6.88
CA LYS A 133 -5.47 -12.56 5.79
C LYS A 133 -6.54 -11.83 4.98
N LEU A 134 -7.40 -11.06 5.64
CA LEU A 134 -8.44 -10.27 5.00
C LEU A 134 -7.83 -9.18 4.10
N ILE A 135 -6.87 -8.41 4.62
CA ILE A 135 -6.14 -7.37 3.86
C ILE A 135 -5.44 -8.02 2.66
N LYS A 136 -4.79 -9.18 2.85
CA LYS A 136 -4.12 -9.86 1.74
C LYS A 136 -5.08 -10.33 0.65
N ARG A 137 -6.31 -10.70 1.02
CA ARG A 137 -7.37 -11.01 0.06
C ARG A 137 -7.81 -9.76 -0.69
N ALA A 138 -8.04 -8.65 0.02
CA ALA A 138 -8.42 -7.37 -0.58
C ALA A 138 -7.36 -6.82 -1.55
N ASP A 139 -6.07 -6.85 -1.17
CA ASP A 139 -4.92 -6.53 -2.03
C ASP A 139 -4.92 -7.37 -3.31
N ARG A 140 -5.15 -8.67 -3.17
CA ARG A 140 -5.20 -9.58 -4.33
C ARG A 140 -6.37 -9.28 -5.27
N GLU A 141 -7.53 -8.89 -4.74
CA GLU A 141 -8.68 -8.46 -5.56
C GLU A 141 -8.43 -7.10 -6.22
N ALA A 142 -7.81 -6.15 -5.53
CA ALA A 142 -7.37 -4.89 -6.13
C ALA A 142 -6.42 -5.15 -7.31
N ALA A 143 -5.43 -6.03 -7.13
CA ALA A 143 -4.49 -6.42 -8.17
C ALA A 143 -5.19 -7.06 -9.39
N PHE A 144 -6.24 -7.87 -9.18
CA PHE A 144 -7.06 -8.39 -10.27
C PHE A 144 -7.72 -7.26 -11.07
N PHE A 145 -8.38 -6.33 -10.37
CA PHE A 145 -9.07 -5.21 -11.00
C PHE A 145 -8.10 -4.30 -11.77
N GLU A 146 -6.96 -4.00 -11.18
CA GLU A 146 -5.89 -3.22 -11.84
C GLU A 146 -5.36 -3.93 -13.08
N ALA A 147 -5.09 -5.24 -12.98
CA ALA A 147 -4.54 -6.02 -14.09
C ALA A 147 -5.44 -5.94 -15.34
N VAL A 148 -6.73 -6.17 -15.15
CA VAL A 148 -7.72 -6.21 -16.24
C VAL A 148 -8.00 -4.82 -16.80
N ASN A 149 -8.20 -3.83 -15.93
CA ASN A 149 -8.64 -2.51 -16.35
C ASN A 149 -7.49 -1.62 -16.83
N LEU A 150 -6.29 -1.80 -16.28
CA LEU A 150 -5.16 -0.87 -16.46
C LEU A 150 -3.95 -1.53 -17.13
N ALA A 151 -3.51 -2.69 -16.65
CA ALA A 151 -2.23 -3.27 -17.06
C ALA A 151 -2.31 -4.21 -18.28
N GLY A 152 -3.48 -4.30 -18.91
CA GLY A 152 -3.64 -4.99 -20.20
C GLY A 152 -3.80 -6.51 -20.11
N PHE A 153 -4.01 -7.06 -18.92
CA PHE A 153 -4.29 -8.48 -18.75
C PHE A 153 -5.70 -8.82 -19.25
N SER A 154 -5.87 -10.01 -19.81
CA SER A 154 -7.21 -10.58 -20.00
C SER A 154 -7.80 -11.03 -18.66
N PRO A 155 -9.14 -11.09 -18.49
CA PRO A 155 -9.75 -11.63 -17.27
C PRO A 155 -9.27 -13.05 -16.93
N ASP A 156 -9.12 -13.91 -17.92
CA ASP A 156 -8.68 -15.30 -17.71
C ASP A 156 -7.21 -15.39 -17.28
N GLU A 157 -6.36 -14.48 -17.77
CA GLU A 157 -4.98 -14.39 -17.32
C GLU A 157 -4.90 -13.84 -15.89
N ALA A 158 -5.63 -12.77 -15.59
CA ALA A 158 -5.70 -12.18 -14.26
C ALA A 158 -6.20 -13.20 -13.23
N ARG A 159 -7.21 -14.03 -13.55
CA ARG A 159 -7.69 -15.12 -12.67
C ARG A 159 -6.60 -16.13 -12.30
N LYS A 160 -5.69 -16.45 -13.22
CA LYS A 160 -4.61 -17.42 -12.95
C LYS A 160 -3.62 -16.90 -11.90
N PHE A 161 -3.36 -15.59 -11.90
CA PHE A 161 -2.42 -14.97 -10.97
C PHE A 161 -3.11 -14.53 -9.66
N PHE A 162 -4.27 -13.89 -9.77
CA PHE A 162 -4.95 -13.21 -8.66
C PHE A 162 -6.18 -13.95 -8.13
N GLY A 163 -6.63 -15.00 -8.81
CA GLY A 163 -7.86 -15.73 -8.45
C GLY A 163 -9.12 -15.04 -8.95
N GLU A 164 -10.28 -15.65 -8.68
CA GLU A 164 -11.57 -15.01 -8.92
C GLU A 164 -11.86 -14.02 -7.79
N PRO A 165 -12.20 -12.75 -8.10
CA PRO A 165 -12.67 -11.82 -7.09
C PRO A 165 -13.94 -12.33 -6.41
N THR A 166 -14.02 -12.18 -5.09
CA THR A 166 -15.24 -12.52 -4.33
C THR A 166 -16.26 -11.40 -4.36
N LEU A 167 -15.82 -10.15 -4.53
CA LEU A 167 -16.68 -9.00 -4.82
C LEU A 167 -16.72 -8.77 -6.32
N ALA A 168 -17.91 -8.55 -6.90
CA ALA A 168 -17.99 -8.05 -8.25
C ALA A 168 -17.63 -6.56 -8.26
N GLY A 169 -16.86 -6.09 -9.25
CA GLY A 169 -16.39 -4.70 -9.28
C GLY A 169 -17.52 -3.65 -9.25
N PHE A 170 -18.73 -4.00 -9.68
CA PHE A 170 -19.91 -3.11 -9.60
C PHE A 170 -20.54 -3.05 -8.19
N ASP A 171 -20.22 -3.99 -7.30
CA ASP A 171 -20.66 -3.98 -5.90
C ASP A 171 -19.81 -3.04 -5.04
N LEU A 172 -18.67 -2.56 -5.57
CA LEU A 172 -17.85 -1.53 -4.95
C LEU A 172 -18.35 -0.13 -5.35
N PRO A 173 -18.94 0.63 -4.40
CA PRO A 173 -19.45 1.96 -4.71
C PRO A 173 -18.35 2.87 -5.28
N GLY A 174 -18.59 3.43 -6.47
CA GLY A 174 -17.63 4.34 -7.10
C GLY A 174 -16.39 3.67 -7.70
N PHE A 175 -16.40 2.36 -7.94
CA PHE A 175 -15.28 1.63 -8.56
C PHE A 175 -14.73 2.30 -9.83
N ASP A 176 -15.60 2.78 -10.72
CA ASP A 176 -15.18 3.50 -11.94
C ASP A 176 -14.28 4.71 -11.67
N ARG A 177 -14.45 5.37 -10.52
CA ARG A 177 -13.60 6.48 -10.08
C ARG A 177 -12.33 5.99 -9.42
N LEU A 178 -12.41 4.91 -8.64
CA LEU A 178 -11.29 4.32 -7.91
C LEU A 178 -10.27 3.67 -8.86
N ILE A 179 -10.72 3.08 -9.97
CA ILE A 179 -9.82 2.36 -10.89
C ILE A 179 -9.16 3.28 -11.93
N ARG A 180 -9.71 4.47 -12.21
CA ARG A 180 -9.10 5.42 -13.15
C ARG A 180 -7.88 6.09 -12.51
N PRO A 181 -6.68 6.04 -13.12
CA PRO A 181 -5.48 6.64 -12.53
C PRO A 181 -5.67 8.12 -12.20
N TRP A 182 -5.32 8.49 -10.97
CA TRP A 182 -5.45 9.84 -10.46
C TRP A 182 -4.18 10.67 -10.71
N PRO A 183 -4.30 11.99 -10.92
CA PRO A 183 -3.18 12.90 -10.76
C PRO A 183 -2.54 12.74 -9.38
N THR A 184 -1.22 12.90 -9.29
CA THR A 184 -0.45 12.74 -8.04
C THR A 184 -1.04 13.52 -6.86
N GLN A 185 -1.46 14.77 -7.07
CA GLN A 185 -2.03 15.58 -5.98
C GLN A 185 -3.36 15.00 -5.49
N GLN A 186 -4.22 14.52 -6.40
CA GLN A 186 -5.47 13.88 -6.03
C GLN A 186 -5.22 12.58 -5.25
N ALA A 187 -4.27 11.74 -5.68
CA ALA A 187 -3.95 10.51 -4.96
C ALA A 187 -3.41 10.77 -3.56
N HIS A 188 -2.56 11.79 -3.41
CA HIS A 188 -2.11 12.27 -2.11
C HIS A 188 -3.28 12.69 -1.22
N ASP A 189 -4.14 13.58 -1.71
CA ASP A 189 -5.22 14.18 -0.92
C ASP A 189 -6.27 13.13 -0.51
N GLN A 190 -6.60 12.19 -1.40
CA GLN A 190 -7.52 11.09 -1.09
C GLN A 190 -6.95 10.16 -0.02
N PHE A 191 -5.68 9.78 -0.12
CA PHE A 191 -5.03 8.94 0.89
C PHE A 191 -5.03 9.61 2.28
N VAL A 192 -4.67 10.90 2.33
CA VAL A 192 -4.68 11.68 3.59
C VAL A 192 -6.11 11.80 4.15
N ALA A 193 -7.09 12.12 3.30
CA ALA A 193 -8.48 12.26 3.74
C ALA A 193 -9.03 10.95 4.34
N VAL A 194 -8.75 9.80 3.71
CA VAL A 194 -9.16 8.50 4.25
C VAL A 194 -8.46 8.25 5.60
N PHE A 195 -7.14 8.47 5.68
CA PHE A 195 -6.39 8.31 6.94
C PHE A 195 -6.98 9.16 8.08
N GLU A 196 -7.24 10.45 7.83
CA GLU A 196 -7.77 11.39 8.81
C GLU A 196 -9.18 11.01 9.26
N SER A 197 -10.00 10.45 8.36
CA SER A 197 -11.35 9.99 8.70
C SER A 197 -11.38 8.81 9.68
N LEU A 198 -10.30 8.00 9.73
CA LEU A 198 -10.15 6.84 10.61
C LEU A 198 -9.41 7.16 11.91
N SER A 199 -8.77 8.34 11.99
CA SER A 199 -7.87 8.73 13.09
C SER A 199 -8.47 9.80 14.00
N ALA A 200 -9.75 10.16 13.78
CA ALA A 200 -10.50 11.17 14.51
C ALA A 200 -10.97 10.70 15.89
#